data_AF-A0A2V6NRQ7-F1
#
_entry.id   AF-A0A2V6NRQ7-F1
#
_cell.length_a   1.000
_cell.length_b   1.000
_cell.length_c   1.000
_cell.angle_alpha   90.00
_cell.angle_beta   90.00
_cell.angle_gamma   90.00
#
_symmetry.space_group_name_H-M   'P 1'
#
loop_
_entity.id
_entity.type
_entity.pdbx_description
1 polymer ?
#
loop_
_entity_poly.entity_id
_entity_poly.type
_entity_poly.pdbx_seq_one_letter_code
_entity_poly.pdbx_strand_id
1 'polypeptide(L)'
;MLALLTAVRAVGAQPFRITYSRSSRDAEGSTHTVLVGTVFNTARRSALNVYLTAEALDAAGHVVATGVTYVSPGIDGNGAADFVVKVPRTLGTTSFRLMITSFRYGLGPQGP
;
A
#
# COMPACT_ATOMS: atom_id res chain seq x y z
N MET A 1 13.81 -25.60 -30.71
CA MET A 1 13.52 -25.33 -29.28
C MET A 1 13.27 -23.84 -29.15
N LEU A 2 12.00 -23.43 -29.09
CA LEU A 2 11.58 -22.03 -29.10
C LEU A 2 11.55 -21.52 -27.65
N ALA A 3 12.43 -20.59 -27.31
CA ALA A 3 12.48 -19.99 -25.97
C ALA A 3 11.33 -18.98 -25.81
N LEU A 4 10.39 -19.30 -24.92
CA LEU A 4 9.33 -18.38 -24.50
C LEU A 4 9.96 -17.34 -23.57
N LEU A 5 10.16 -16.11 -24.06
CA LEU A 5 10.55 -14.98 -23.22
C LEU A 5 9.33 -14.56 -22.40
N THR A 6 9.25 -15.05 -21.16
CA THR A 6 8.31 -14.53 -20.17
C THR A 6 8.69 -13.08 -19.89
N ALA A 7 7.92 -12.13 -20.42
CA ALA A 7 8.05 -10.73 -20.06
C ALA A 7 7.67 -10.58 -18.58
N VAL A 8 8.65 -10.65 -17.69
CA VAL A 8 8.48 -10.20 -16.32
C VAL A 8 8.29 -8.69 -16.40
N ARG A 9 7.04 -8.22 -16.28
CA ARG A 9 6.81 -6.81 -15.99
C ARG A 9 7.46 -6.54 -14.64
N ALA A 10 8.61 -5.86 -14.67
CA ALA A 10 9.09 -5.17 -13.49
C ALA A 10 7.95 -4.24 -13.07
N VAL A 11 7.30 -4.56 -11.95
CA VAL A 11 6.53 -3.56 -11.22
C VAL A 11 7.59 -2.57 -10.77
N GLY A 12 7.82 -1.53 -11.58
CA GLY A 12 8.87 -0.55 -11.34
C GLY A 12 8.75 -0.12 -9.88
N ALA A 13 9.87 -0.16 -9.15
CA ALA A 13 9.90 0.21 -7.74
C ALA A 13 9.17 1.54 -7.58
N GLN A 14 7.96 1.49 -7.03
CA GLN A 14 7.16 2.69 -6.86
C GLN A 14 7.90 3.58 -5.86
N PRO A 15 7.83 4.91 -5.98
CA PRO A 15 8.58 5.81 -5.11
C PRO A 15 7.90 5.95 -3.74
N PHE A 16 7.47 4.83 -3.17
CA PHE A 16 6.79 4.80 -1.88
C PHE A 16 7.50 3.85 -0.94
N ARG A 17 7.81 4.36 0.24
CA ARG A 17 8.19 3.54 1.38
C ARG A 17 7.00 3.54 2.34
N ILE A 18 6.63 2.37 2.83
CA ILE A 18 5.49 2.20 3.74
C ILE A 18 6.01 1.66 5.07
N THR A 19 5.63 2.29 6.18
CA THR A 19 5.77 1.73 7.52
C THR A 19 4.39 1.48 8.09
N TYR A 20 4.21 0.38 8.81
CA TYR A 20 2.93 0.08 9.43
C TYR A 20 3.09 -0.76 10.70
N SER A 21 2.07 -0.71 11.53
CA SER A 21 1.87 -1.57 12.68
C SER A 21 0.39 -1.97 12.78
N ARG A 22 0.11 -3.03 13.54
CA ARG A 22 -1.28 -3.32 13.93
C ARG A 22 -1.71 -2.33 15.00
N SER A 23 -2.94 -1.84 14.91
CA SER A 23 -3.49 -0.95 15.91
C SER A 23 -3.65 -1.68 17.24
N SER A 24 -3.17 -1.09 18.33
CA SER A 24 -3.37 -1.62 19.68
C SER A 24 -4.82 -1.49 20.16
N ARG A 25 -5.64 -0.71 19.46
CA ARG A 25 -7.08 -0.55 19.73
C ARG A 25 -7.96 -1.53 18.95
N ASP A 26 -7.39 -2.58 18.37
CA ASP A 26 -8.20 -3.68 17.87
C ASP A 26 -9.06 -4.19 19.03
N ALA A 27 -10.37 -3.90 18.98
CA ALA A 27 -11.29 -4.35 20.01
C ALA A 27 -11.32 -5.88 20.02
N GLU A 28 -11.33 -6.47 21.21
CA GLU A 28 -11.55 -7.91 21.35
C GLU A 28 -12.87 -8.30 20.67
N GLY A 29 -12.83 -9.29 19.77
CA GLY A 29 -13.98 -9.66 18.93
C GLY A 29 -14.12 -8.89 17.60
N SER A 30 -13.18 -8.00 17.25
CA SER A 30 -13.20 -7.32 15.94
C SER A 30 -13.12 -8.32 14.78
N THR A 31 -14.00 -8.13 13.79
CA THR A 31 -14.00 -8.87 12.52
C THR A 31 -12.91 -8.40 11.55
N HIS A 32 -12.14 -7.38 11.92
CA HIS A 32 -11.09 -6.78 11.12
C HIS A 32 -9.81 -6.60 11.95
N THR A 33 -8.66 -6.76 11.29
CA THR A 33 -7.38 -6.24 11.77
C THR A 33 -7.19 -4.83 11.24
N VAL A 34 -6.90 -3.88 12.12
CA VAL A 34 -6.62 -2.50 11.72
C VAL A 34 -5.12 -2.31 11.61
N LEU A 35 -4.65 -1.90 10.42
CA LEU A 35 -3.28 -1.49 10.20
C LEU A 35 -3.22 0.03 10.14
N VAL A 36 -2.28 0.60 10.87
CA VAL A 36 -2.01 2.04 10.89
C VAL A 36 -0.56 2.26 10.47
N GLY A 37 -0.28 3.37 9.82
CA GLY A 37 1.06 3.62 9.34
C GLY A 37 1.21 4.90 8.55
N THR A 38 2.35 5.00 7.88
CA THR A 38 2.75 6.17 7.11
C THR A 38 3.28 5.74 5.75
N VAL A 39 2.81 6.41 4.70
CA VAL A 39 3.33 6.33 3.33
C VAL A 39 4.27 7.51 3.12
N PHE A 40 5.51 7.24 2.77
CA PHE A 40 6.52 8.23 2.40
C PHE A 40 6.66 8.26 0.89
N ASN A 41 6.48 9.42 0.26
CA ASN A 41 6.76 9.63 -1.15
C ASN A 41 8.23 9.97 -1.33
N THR A 42 9.03 9.04 -1.85
CA THR A 42 10.46 9.21 -2.07
C THR A 42 10.79 9.89 -3.41
N ALA A 43 9.78 10.18 -4.24
CA ALA A 43 9.96 10.97 -5.45
C ALA A 43 10.01 12.47 -5.12
N ARG A 44 10.59 13.26 -6.04
CA ARG A 44 10.57 14.73 -5.97
C ARG A 44 9.23 15.36 -6.39
N ARG A 45 8.32 14.56 -6.96
CA ARG A 45 7.01 15.03 -7.46
C ARG A 45 5.91 14.62 -6.49
N SER A 46 4.91 15.47 -6.32
CA SER A 46 3.74 15.12 -5.52
C SER A 46 2.96 13.97 -6.15
N ALA A 47 2.49 13.05 -5.32
CA ALA A 47 1.58 11.98 -5.68
C ALA A 47 0.17 12.36 -5.25
N LEU A 48 -0.79 12.28 -6.15
CA LEU A 48 -2.18 12.67 -5.92
C LEU A 48 -3.09 11.45 -5.91
N ASN A 49 -4.13 11.52 -5.08
CA ASN A 49 -5.22 10.54 -4.98
C ASN A 49 -4.64 9.15 -4.74
N VAL A 50 -3.93 9.05 -3.63
CA VAL A 50 -3.12 7.88 -3.28
C VAL A 50 -4.01 6.85 -2.60
N TYR A 51 -4.06 5.65 -3.17
CA TYR A 51 -4.75 4.50 -2.61
C TYR A 51 -3.74 3.43 -2.22
N LEU A 52 -3.98 2.82 -1.05
CA LEU A 52 -3.17 1.75 -0.51
C LEU A 52 -4.01 0.49 -0.41
N THR A 53 -3.40 -0.63 -0.82
CA THR A 53 -3.96 -1.96 -0.62
C THR A 53 -3.11 -2.71 0.39
N ALA A 54 -3.77 -3.34 1.36
CA ALA A 54 -3.19 -4.23 2.34
C ALA A 54 -3.72 -5.64 2.09
N GLU A 55 -2.83 -6.58 1.86
CA GLU A 55 -3.14 -7.99 1.69
C GLU A 55 -2.72 -8.76 2.94
N ALA A 56 -3.64 -9.55 3.49
CA ALA A 56 -3.35 -10.54 4.50
C ALA A 56 -2.85 -11.82 3.82
N LEU A 57 -1.73 -12.36 4.29
CA LEU A 57 -1.09 -13.54 3.71
C LEU A 57 -1.13 -14.72 4.70
N ASP A 58 -1.33 -15.93 4.18
CA ASP A 58 -1.14 -17.18 4.94
C ASP A 58 0.34 -17.56 5.07
N ALA A 59 0.64 -18.71 5.68
CA ALA A 59 2.02 -19.20 5.84
C ALA A 59 2.70 -19.59 4.51
N ALA A 60 1.92 -19.88 3.46
CA ALA A 60 2.42 -20.19 2.12
C ALA A 60 2.60 -18.92 1.27
N GLY A 61 2.14 -17.76 1.76
CA GLY A 61 2.19 -16.48 1.06
C GLY A 61 0.98 -16.22 0.15
N HIS A 62 -0.10 -17.01 0.25
CA HIS A 62 -1.33 -16.73 -0.49
C HIS A 62 -2.11 -15.59 0.15
N VAL A 63 -2.76 -14.78 -0.68
CA VAL A 63 -3.66 -13.72 -0.22
C VAL A 63 -4.96 -14.36 0.28
N VAL A 64 -5.25 -14.16 1.57
CA VAL A 64 -6.47 -14.69 2.23
C VAL A 64 -7.48 -13.60 2.62
N ALA A 65 -7.07 -12.33 2.56
CA ALA A 65 -7.97 -11.18 2.64
C ALA A 65 -7.29 -9.93 2.07
N THR A 66 -8.09 -8.93 1.73
CA THR A 66 -7.61 -7.65 1.20
C THR A 66 -8.41 -6.50 1.80
N GLY A 67 -7.71 -5.45 2.20
CA GLY A 67 -8.28 -4.15 2.54
C GLY A 67 -7.73 -3.08 1.60
N VAL A 68 -8.55 -2.08 1.28
CA VAL A 68 -8.15 -0.92 0.49
C VAL A 68 -8.54 0.34 1.25
N THR A 69 -7.66 1.33 1.25
CA THR A 69 -7.94 2.63 1.86
C THR A 69 -7.46 3.76 0.97
N TYR A 70 -8.13 4.89 1.11
CA TYR A 70 -7.66 6.16 0.60
C TYR A 70 -6.68 6.77 1.60
N VAL A 71 -5.48 7.09 1.15
CA VAL A 71 -4.42 7.64 2.01
C VAL A 71 -4.51 9.16 2.05
N SER A 72 -4.45 9.81 0.88
CA SER A 72 -4.39 11.27 0.80
C SER A 72 -4.79 11.81 -0.58
N PRO A 73 -5.37 13.02 -0.66
CA PRO A 73 -5.53 13.74 -1.93
C PRO A 73 -4.18 14.07 -2.57
N GLY A 74 -3.14 14.27 -1.75
CA GLY A 74 -1.80 14.63 -2.18
C GLY A 74 -0.75 14.28 -1.13
N ILE A 75 0.37 13.69 -1.56
CA ILE A 75 1.58 13.52 -0.78
C ILE A 75 2.68 14.25 -1.54
N ASP A 76 3.22 15.32 -0.97
CA ASP A 76 4.27 16.09 -1.62
C ASP A 76 5.51 15.27 -1.92
N GLY A 77 6.35 15.77 -2.83
CA GLY A 77 7.64 15.15 -3.10
C GLY A 77 8.51 15.14 -1.83
N ASN A 78 9.10 14.00 -1.49
CA ASN A 78 9.80 13.74 -0.21
C ASN A 78 8.89 13.90 1.02
N GLY A 79 7.57 13.97 0.83
CA GLY A 79 6.59 14.11 1.90
C GLY A 79 6.08 12.77 2.42
N ALA A 80 5.13 12.84 3.35
CA ALA A 80 4.51 11.67 3.95
C ALA A 80 3.03 11.90 4.27
N ALA A 81 2.26 10.82 4.34
CA ALA A 81 0.88 10.84 4.81
C ALA A 81 0.55 9.57 5.60
N ASP A 82 -0.21 9.74 6.67
CA ASP A 82 -0.68 8.64 7.49
C ASP A 82 -1.89 7.95 6.87
N PHE A 83 -2.06 6.67 7.19
CA PHE A 83 -3.21 5.89 6.76
C PHE A 83 -3.72 4.98 7.86
N VAL A 84 -5.00 4.62 7.71
CA VAL A 84 -5.65 3.54 8.44
C VAL A 84 -6.32 2.65 7.41
N VAL A 85 -6.04 1.34 7.46
CA VAL A 85 -6.69 0.35 6.60
C VAL A 85 -7.23 -0.78 7.46
N LYS A 86 -8.46 -1.20 7.14
CA LYS A 86 -9.11 -2.34 7.77
C LYS A 86 -8.98 -3.53 6.82
N VAL A 87 -8.46 -4.64 7.32
CA VAL A 87 -8.37 -5.90 6.58
C VAL A 87 -9.26 -6.91 7.30
N PRO A 88 -10.15 -7.64 6.59
CA PRO A 88 -10.93 -8.71 7.20
C PRO A 88 -10.03 -9.68 7.96
N ARG A 89 -10.46 -10.07 9.16
CA ARG A 89 -9.71 -11.01 10.00
C ARG A 89 -10.00 -12.43 9.51
N THR A 90 -9.07 -12.98 8.74
CA THR A 90 -9.16 -14.36 8.24
C THR A 90 -8.24 -15.28 9.05
N LEU A 91 -8.77 -16.44 9.45
CA LEU A 91 -7.99 -17.50 10.10
C LEU A 91 -6.80 -17.90 9.24
N GLY A 92 -5.65 -18.17 9.87
CA GLY A 92 -4.43 -18.53 9.16
C GLY A 92 -3.61 -17.36 8.61
N THR A 93 -4.05 -16.10 8.80
CA THR A 93 -3.22 -14.92 8.47
C THR A 93 -1.95 -14.89 9.31
N THR A 94 -0.78 -14.90 8.68
CA THR A 94 0.53 -14.85 9.34
C THR A 94 1.21 -13.49 9.19
N SER A 95 0.98 -12.81 8.06
CA SER A 95 1.67 -11.56 7.73
C SER A 95 0.79 -10.64 6.85
N PHE A 96 1.26 -9.41 6.65
CA PHE A 96 0.60 -8.44 5.77
C PHE A 96 1.58 -7.84 4.76
N ARG A 97 1.11 -7.63 3.54
CA ARG A 97 1.82 -6.91 2.48
C ARG A 97 1.04 -5.66 2.10
N LEU A 98 1.71 -4.51 2.09
CA LEU A 98 1.10 -3.23 1.74
C LEU A 98 1.75 -2.67 0.48
N MET A 99 0.95 -2.08 -0.40
CA MET A 99 1.40 -1.46 -1.64
C MET A 99 0.50 -0.30 -2.05
N ILE A 100 1.06 0.68 -2.76
CA ILE A 100 0.26 1.73 -3.40
C ILE A 100 -0.29 1.18 -4.71
N THR A 101 -1.60 0.99 -4.77
CA THR A 101 -2.25 0.39 -5.94
C THR A 101 -2.69 1.42 -6.97
N SER A 102 -2.92 2.67 -6.54
CA SER A 102 -3.29 3.75 -7.45
C SER A 102 -2.81 5.09 -6.95
N PHE A 103 -2.26 5.89 -7.86
CA PHE A 103 -1.95 7.31 -7.67
C PHE A 103 -1.71 7.94 -9.05
N ARG A 104 -1.69 9.28 -9.08
CA ARG A 104 -1.21 10.04 -10.24
C ARG A 104 -0.17 11.06 -9.81
N TYR A 105 0.83 11.33 -10.64
CA TYR A 105 1.74 12.43 -10.32
C TYR A 105 1.05 13.78 -10.55
N GLY A 106 1.27 14.72 -9.63
CA GLY A 106 0.96 16.12 -9.88
C GLY A 106 1.77 16.64 -11.07
N LEU A 107 1.17 17.50 -11.87
CA LEU A 107 1.91 18.36 -12.78
C LEU A 107 2.75 19.29 -11.88
N GLY A 108 4.07 19.36 -12.11
CA GLY A 108 4.93 20.31 -11.38
C GLY A 108 4.48 21.75 -11.65
N PRO A 109 5.11 22.77 -11.02
CA PRO A 109 4.86 24.15 -11.43
C PRO A 109 5.08 24.24 -12.93
N GLN A 110 4.05 24.61 -13.68
CA GLN A 110 4.26 25.09 -15.04
C GLN A 110 5.04 26.39 -14.88
N GLY A 111 6.34 26.34 -15.20
CA GLY A 111 7.13 27.57 -15.31
C GLY A 111 6.48 28.49 -16.35
N PRO A 112 6.65 29.82 -16.19
CA PRO A 112 6.10 30.80 -17.13
C PRO A 112 6.61 30.60 -18.57
#